data_AF-A0A7C6W8K2-F1
#
_entry.id   AF-A0A7C6W8K2-F1
#
_cell.length_a   1.000
_cell.length_b   1.000
_cell.length_c   1.000
_cell.angle_alpha   90.00
_cell.angle_beta   90.00
_cell.angle_gamma   90.00
#
_symmetry.space_group_name_H-M   'P 1'
#
loop_
_entity.id
_entity.type
_entity.pdbx_description
1 polymer ?
#
loop_
_entity_poly.entity_id
_entity_poly.type
_entity_poly.pdbx_seq_one_letter_code
_entity_poly.pdbx_strand_id
1 'polypeptide(L)'
;MKEIQIELIEYVRPFGRTRTVTMNVDPKCEGGYNQIKQSGARLGFEVLGRAGTVYVFLDHPKLGDYVSEILPGEEHLKSTIERFIQRFDATDYERWMSKWRG
;
A
#
# COMPACT_ATOMS: atom_id res chain seq x y z
N MET A 1 -6.00 -13.12 -19.17
CA MET A 1 -6.81 -12.82 -17.96
C MET A 1 -6.96 -11.32 -17.86
N LYS A 2 -8.12 -10.81 -17.42
CA LYS A 2 -8.39 -9.36 -17.36
C LYS A 2 -7.90 -8.81 -16.02
N GLU A 3 -6.88 -7.95 -16.02
CA GLU A 3 -6.37 -7.28 -14.81
C GLU A 3 -7.48 -6.47 -14.10
N ILE A 4 -7.30 -6.23 -12.80
CA ILE A 4 -8.16 -5.34 -12.01
C ILE A 4 -7.44 -4.02 -11.78
N GLN A 5 -8.21 -2.92 -11.78
CA GLN A 5 -7.68 -1.60 -11.45
C GLN A 5 -7.86 -1.34 -9.95
N ILE A 6 -6.78 -0.91 -9.30
CA ILE A 6 -6.77 -0.54 -7.88
C ILE A 6 -6.35 0.93 -7.72
N GLU A 7 -6.69 1.52 -6.59
CA GLU A 7 -6.27 2.87 -6.20
C GLU A 7 -5.12 2.80 -5.20
N LEU A 8 -4.18 3.72 -5.34
CA LEU A 8 -3.01 3.88 -4.48
C LEU A 8 -2.88 5.35 -4.09
N ILE A 9 -2.37 5.61 -2.90
CA ILE A 9 -1.99 6.95 -2.46
C ILE A 9 -0.49 7.14 -2.71
N GLU A 10 -0.15 8.01 -3.65
CA GLU A 10 1.23 8.43 -3.83
C GLU A 10 1.52 9.64 -2.94
N TYR A 11 2.56 9.51 -2.11
CA TYR A 11 3.09 10.59 -1.30
C TYR A 11 4.21 11.27 -2.06
N VAL A 12 3.98 12.55 -2.41
CA VAL A 12 4.86 13.35 -3.25
C VAL A 12 5.66 14.33 -2.39
N ARG A 13 6.99 14.22 -2.49
CA ARG A 13 7.94 15.15 -1.88
C ARG A 13 7.99 16.50 -2.61
N PRO A 14 8.43 17.59 -1.95
CA PRO A 14 8.85 17.68 -0.54
C PRO A 14 7.72 18.03 0.44
N PHE A 15 6.51 18.34 -0.04
CA PHE A 15 5.44 18.91 0.79
C PHE A 15 4.45 17.87 1.35
N GLY A 16 4.75 16.57 1.21
CA GLY A 16 3.87 15.49 1.67
C GLY A 16 2.51 15.48 1.00
N ARG A 17 2.41 16.01 -0.23
CA ARG A 17 1.14 16.04 -0.96
C ARG A 17 0.78 14.62 -1.34
N THR A 18 -0.45 14.22 -1.07
CA THR A 18 -0.98 12.94 -1.52
C THR A 18 -1.72 13.11 -2.83
N ARG A 19 -1.51 12.21 -3.79
CA ARG A 19 -2.40 12.07 -4.96
C ARG A 19 -2.88 10.64 -5.07
N THR A 20 -4.13 10.48 -5.50
CA THR A 20 -4.66 9.16 -5.87
C THR A 20 -4.19 8.83 -7.27
N VAL A 21 -3.58 7.66 -7.42
CA VAL A 21 -3.21 7.09 -8.71
C VAL A 21 -3.84 5.71 -8.84
N THR A 22 -3.97 5.22 -10.06
CA THR A 22 -4.49 3.87 -10.30
C THR A 22 -3.42 2.96 -10.87
N MET A 23 -3.45 1.69 -10.50
CA MET A 23 -2.57 0.66 -11.05
C MET A 23 -3.39 -0.57 -11.46
N ASN A 24 -3.00 -1.23 -12.55
CA ASN A 24 -3.56 -2.53 -12.91
C ASN A 24 -2.73 -3.65 -12.27
N VAL A 25 -3.41 -4.58 -11.61
CA VAL A 25 -2.80 -5.72 -10.90
C VAL A 25 -3.45 -7.05 -11.28
N ASP A 26 -2.76 -8.14 -10.97
CA ASP A 26 -3.28 -9.50 -11.18
C ASP A 26 -4.65 -9.68 -10.47
N PRO A 27 -5.63 -10.32 -11.12
CA PRO A 27 -6.96 -10.57 -10.54
C PRO A 27 -6.97 -11.29 -9.20
N LYS A 28 -5.93 -12.09 -8.90
CA LYS A 28 -5.76 -12.75 -7.59
C LYS A 28 -5.68 -11.75 -6.44
N CYS A 29 -5.38 -10.48 -6.72
CA CYS A 29 -5.33 -9.41 -5.74
C CYS A 29 -6.71 -8.89 -5.33
N GLU A 30 -7.79 -9.25 -6.03
CA GLU A 30 -9.13 -8.68 -5.78
C GLU A 30 -9.60 -8.89 -4.33
N GLY A 31 -9.46 -10.12 -3.82
CA GLY A 31 -9.87 -10.47 -2.46
C GLY A 31 -9.11 -9.68 -1.40
N GLY A 32 -7.78 -9.65 -1.50
CA GLY A 32 -6.93 -8.89 -0.57
C GLY A 32 -7.19 -7.39 -0.64
N TYR A 33 -7.40 -6.84 -1.84
CA TYR A 33 -7.67 -5.42 -2.02
C TYR A 33 -9.02 -5.02 -1.41
N ASN A 34 -10.04 -5.87 -1.55
CA ASN A 34 -11.32 -5.65 -0.89
C ASN A 34 -11.22 -5.69 0.64
N GLN A 35 -10.40 -6.59 1.19
CA GLN A 35 -10.12 -6.61 2.64
C GLN A 35 -9.42 -5.35 3.11
N ILE A 36 -8.41 -4.86 2.38
CA ILE A 36 -7.72 -3.59 2.68
C ILE A 36 -8.73 -2.45 2.77
N LYS A 37 -9.58 -2.28 1.73
CA LYS A 37 -10.62 -1.25 1.73
C LYS A 37 -11.59 -1.36 2.92
N GLN A 38 -12.03 -2.57 3.24
CA GLN A 38 -12.97 -2.81 4.34
C GLN A 38 -12.35 -2.54 5.72
N SER A 39 -11.05 -2.81 5.88
CA SER A 39 -10.31 -2.54 7.11
C SER A 39 -10.05 -1.05 7.37
N GLY A 40 -10.21 -0.21 6.33
CA GLY A 40 -9.85 1.21 6.39
C GLY A 40 -8.36 1.50 6.23
N ALA A 41 -7.53 0.49 6.01
CA ALA A 41 -6.15 0.65 5.54
C ALA A 41 -6.11 1.18 4.10
N ARG A 42 -5.01 1.82 3.73
CA ARG A 42 -4.75 2.33 2.37
C ARG A 42 -3.43 1.80 1.86
N LEU A 43 -3.36 1.48 0.57
CA LEU A 43 -2.07 1.22 -0.08
C LEU A 43 -1.44 2.54 -0.49
N GLY A 44 -0.20 2.74 -0.07
CA GLY A 44 0.57 3.93 -0.35
C GLY A 44 1.96 3.63 -0.89
N PHE A 45 2.53 4.58 -1.61
CA PHE A 45 3.95 4.58 -1.92
C PHE A 45 4.54 5.99 -2.00
N GLU A 46 5.86 6.08 -1.82
CA GLU A 46 6.65 7.30 -1.94
C GLU A 46 7.93 7.01 -2.74
N VAL A 47 8.28 7.89 -3.68
CA VAL A 47 9.57 7.83 -4.37
C VAL A 47 10.60 8.70 -3.63
N LEU A 48 11.63 8.04 -3.10
CA LEU A 48 12.70 8.59 -2.30
C LEU A 48 13.96 8.87 -3.14
N GLY A 49 14.44 10.11 -3.04
CA GLY A 49 15.73 10.54 -3.57
C GLY A 49 15.80 10.58 -5.10
N ARG A 50 16.98 10.90 -5.64
CA ARG A 50 17.21 10.95 -7.09
C ARG A 50 17.40 9.57 -7.73
N ALA A 51 17.71 8.56 -6.92
CA ALA A 51 17.98 7.19 -7.37
C ALA A 51 16.69 6.37 -7.60
N GLY A 52 15.50 6.94 -7.35
CA GLY A 52 14.24 6.25 -7.58
C GLY A 52 13.95 5.13 -6.59
N THR A 53 14.48 5.20 -5.36
CA THR A 53 14.13 4.26 -4.29
C THR A 53 12.65 4.41 -3.99
N VAL A 54 11.89 3.32 -3.90
CA VAL A 54 10.45 3.40 -3.61
C VAL A 54 10.17 2.81 -2.24
N TYR A 55 9.44 3.55 -1.43
CA TYR A 55 8.87 3.08 -0.17
C TYR A 55 7.41 2.72 -0.42
N VAL A 56 7.01 1.48 -0.18
CA VAL A 56 5.63 0.99 -0.39
C VAL A 56 5.09 0.54 0.96
N PHE A 57 3.85 0.91 1.29
CA PHE A 57 3.30 0.70 2.63
C PHE A 57 1.77 0.53 2.65
N LEU A 58 1.28 -0.02 3.76
CA LEU A 58 -0.11 0.04 4.17
C LEU A 58 -0.28 1.12 5.25
N ASP A 59 -1.01 2.19 4.92
CA ASP A 59 -1.26 3.34 5.78
C ASP A 59 -2.57 3.17 6.59
N HIS A 60 -2.48 3.39 7.90
CA HIS A 60 -3.62 3.69 8.74
C HIS A 60 -3.72 5.21 8.96
N PRO A 61 -4.83 5.88 8.56
CA PRO A 61 -4.95 7.35 8.56
C PRO A 61 -4.66 8.09 9.87
N LYS A 62 -4.71 7.40 11.02
CA LYS A 62 -4.43 7.95 12.36
C LYS A 62 -3.21 7.36 13.07
N LEU A 63 -2.72 6.20 12.64
CA LEU A 63 -1.73 5.42 13.38
C LEU A 63 -0.42 5.30 12.60
N GLY A 64 -0.40 5.69 11.33
CA GLY A 64 0.74 5.56 10.44
C GLY A 64 0.82 4.17 9.83
N ASP A 65 2.03 3.81 9.43
CA ASP A 65 2.28 2.62 8.60
C ASP A 65 2.16 1.32 9.40
N TYR A 66 1.41 0.37 8.85
CA TYR A 66 1.25 -0.98 9.40
C TYR A 66 2.37 -1.92 8.92
N VAL A 67 2.64 -1.95 7.62
CA VAL A 67 3.64 -2.78 6.95
C VAL A 67 4.26 -1.97 5.82
N SER A 68 5.57 -2.10 5.62
CA SER A 68 6.30 -1.33 4.61
C SER A 68 7.49 -2.09 4.01
N GLU A 69 7.86 -1.74 2.79
CA GLU A 69 9.03 -2.26 2.09
C GLU A 69 9.74 -1.14 1.31
N ILE A 70 11.08 -1.17 1.32
CA ILE A 70 11.93 -0.24 0.57
C ILE A 70 12.55 -1.00 -0.61
N LEU A 71 12.40 -0.46 -1.81
CA LEU A 71 12.88 -1.04 -3.05
C LEU A 71 13.90 -0.12 -3.71
N PRO A 72 15.06 -0.63 -4.14
CA PRO A 72 15.92 0.12 -5.05
C PRO A 72 15.29 0.12 -6.45
N GLY A 73 14.77 1.27 -6.90
CA GLY A 73 14.20 1.44 -8.24
C GLY A 73 12.70 1.08 -8.36
N GLU A 74 12.04 1.65 -9.38
CA GLU A 74 10.59 1.51 -9.63
C GLU A 74 10.18 0.17 -10.28
N GLU A 75 11.13 -0.59 -10.84
CA GLU A 75 10.87 -1.82 -11.61
C GLU A 75 10.12 -2.90 -10.81
N HIS A 76 10.18 -2.84 -9.48
CA HIS A 76 9.54 -3.80 -8.58
C HIS A 76 8.28 -3.28 -7.88
N LEU A 77 7.78 -2.09 -8.26
CA LEU A 77 6.65 -1.46 -7.59
C LEU A 77 5.38 -2.31 -7.68
N LYS A 78 5.01 -2.74 -8.90
CA LYS A 78 3.79 -3.53 -9.12
C LYS A 78 3.81 -4.85 -8.35
N SER A 79 4.89 -5.64 -8.49
CA SER A 79 4.99 -6.94 -7.82
C SER A 79 5.00 -6.83 -6.30
N THR A 80 5.54 -5.74 -5.76
CA THR A 80 5.52 -5.47 -4.32
C THR A 80 4.12 -5.11 -3.83
N ILE A 81 3.41 -4.26 -4.56
CA ILE A 81 2.02 -3.93 -4.27
C ILE A 81 1.14 -5.18 -4.34
N GLU A 82 1.28 -6.00 -5.38
CA GLU A 82 0.55 -7.27 -5.52
C GLU A 82 0.81 -8.20 -4.32
N ARG A 83 2.07 -8.32 -3.90
CA ARG A 83 2.46 -9.11 -2.73
C ARG A 83 1.87 -8.57 -1.42
N PHE A 84 1.82 -7.24 -1.24
CA PHE A 84 1.20 -6.62 -0.06
C PHE A 84 -0.29 -6.94 -0.01
N ILE A 85 -0.97 -6.80 -1.15
CA ILE A 85 -2.39 -7.13 -1.27
C ILE A 85 -2.64 -8.60 -0.94
N GLN A 86 -1.85 -9.51 -1.51
CA GLN A 86 -2.04 -10.95 -1.34
C GLN A 86 -1.72 -11.45 0.07
N ARG A 87 -0.87 -10.74 0.82
CA ARG A 87 -0.49 -11.09 2.20
C ARG A 87 -1.31 -10.37 3.26
N PHE A 88 -2.16 -9.43 2.87
CA PHE A 88 -2.96 -8.66 3.83
C PHE A 88 -3.96 -9.55 4.56
N ASP A 89 -3.97 -9.46 5.88
CA ASP A 89 -4.94 -10.10 6.76
C ASP A 89 -5.59 -9.01 7.64
N ALA A 90 -6.90 -8.80 7.44
CA ALA A 90 -7.66 -7.82 8.20
C ALA A 90 -7.67 -8.12 9.71
N THR A 91 -7.61 -9.39 10.11
CA THR A 91 -7.58 -9.77 11.54
C THR A 91 -6.27 -9.36 12.19
N ASP A 92 -5.16 -9.56 11.48
CA ASP A 92 -3.83 -9.15 11.96
C ASP A 92 -3.73 -7.62 12.05
N TYR A 93 -4.28 -6.92 11.06
CA TYR A 93 -4.39 -5.46 11.08
C TYR A 93 -5.23 -4.93 12.25
N GLU A 94 -6.40 -5.51 12.52
CA GLU A 94 -7.23 -5.14 13.69
C GLU A 94 -6.51 -5.39 15.03
N ARG A 95 -5.77 -6.50 15.13
CA ARG A 95 -4.93 -6.78 16.31
C ARG A 95 -3.84 -5.74 16.49
N TRP A 96 -3.19 -5.32 15.40
CA TRP A 96 -2.22 -4.24 15.43
C TRP A 96 -2.87 -2.92 15.86
N MET A 97 -4.01 -2.53 15.26
CA MET A 97 -4.73 -1.31 15.64
C MET A 97 -5.09 -1.28 17.12
N SER A 98 -5.53 -2.41 17.68
CA SER A 98 -5.92 -2.53 19.08
C SER A 98 -4.74 -2.25 20.03
N LYS A 99 -3.51 -2.62 19.66
CA LYS A 99 -2.30 -2.32 20.45
C LYS A 99 -2.01 -0.82 20.58
N TRP A 100 -2.43 -0.03 19.60
CA TRP A 100 -2.20 1.42 19.57
C TRP A 100 -3.34 2.23 20.19
N ARG A 101 -4.55 1.66 20.29
CA ARG A 101 -5.73 2.37 20.81
C ARG A 101 -5.81 2.38 22.34
N GLY A 102 -5.15 1.46 23.04
CA GLY A 102 -5.13 1.40 24.51
C GLY A 102 -6.47 1.01 25.10
#